data_AF-A0A1J5DY28-F1
#
_entry.id   AF-A0A1J5DY28-F1
#
_cell.length_a   1.000
_cell.length_b   1.000
_cell.length_c   1.000
_cell.angle_alpha   90.00
_cell.angle_beta   90.00
_cell.angle_gamma   90.00
#
_symmetry.space_group_name_H-M   'P 1'
#
loop_
_entity.id
_entity.type
_entity.pdbx_description
1 polymer ?
#
loop_
_entity_poly.entity_id
_entity_poly.type
_entity_poly.pdbx_seq_one_letter_code
_entity_poly.pdbx_strand_id
1 'polypeptide(L)'
;MFNRIINYGTKKCTLLALFILLPFVSLASSLETLAGAATLKDSYPRIADGFLKESKLEKLEKGTILSSKEVVIKEADMAELLSKIDPKVKDQIQKSLFFVLDHEATRRFLVIEARKGSAQSSESEDEAIKRYLTGKAESVTASDEEIKKFYEENKGALGGASFEQVQGEIKNYLSELKRQETVQKAVLGLAEGKDIRLDADWVKKNYALAIDNPVENARGAGIPSMVEFGASGCKPCDMMQPILEKLRKKYEGKLNVVFLHVGEQQILGARYGIRTIPVQAFYDKDGKEFHRHVGYYPEADVEVILSKMGIK
;
A
#
# COMPACT_ATOMS: atom_id res chain seq x y z
N MET A 1 -5.30 18.97 -62.64
CA MET A 1 -5.39 18.54 -64.06
C MET A 1 -6.13 17.20 -64.05
N PHE A 2 -7.33 17.15 -64.65
CA PHE A 2 -8.09 15.96 -65.08
C PHE A 2 -8.47 14.89 -64.02
N ASN A 3 -9.70 14.79 -63.52
CA ASN A 3 -11.02 14.53 -64.15
C ASN A 3 -11.28 13.04 -64.48
N ARG A 4 -12.27 12.42 -63.79
CA ARG A 4 -13.28 11.43 -64.27
C ARG A 4 -14.00 10.84 -63.05
N ILE A 5 -15.23 11.21 -62.71
CA ILE A 5 -16.53 10.93 -63.36
C ILE A 5 -16.81 9.42 -63.46
N ILE A 6 -17.72 8.91 -62.60
CA ILE A 6 -18.85 8.07 -63.00
C ILE A 6 -20.08 8.52 -62.19
N ASN A 7 -21.16 8.77 -62.91
CA ASN A 7 -22.45 9.26 -62.46
C ASN A 7 -23.50 8.26 -62.97
N TYR A 8 -24.35 7.75 -62.07
CA TYR A 8 -25.67 7.16 -62.33
C TYR A 8 -26.42 7.40 -61.01
N GLY A 9 -27.58 8.03 -60.92
CA GLY A 9 -28.66 8.17 -61.88
C GLY A 9 -29.97 7.84 -61.15
N THR A 10 -30.51 8.85 -60.47
CA THR A 10 -31.95 9.10 -60.20
C THR A 10 -32.80 8.02 -59.50
N LYS A 11 -33.39 8.39 -58.35
CA LYS A 11 -34.86 8.56 -58.22
C LYS A 11 -35.18 9.66 -57.19
N LYS A 12 -35.90 10.68 -57.66
CA LYS A 12 -36.58 11.69 -56.84
C LYS A 12 -37.76 11.02 -56.12
N CYS A 13 -37.92 11.32 -54.83
CA CYS A 13 -39.24 11.29 -54.19
C CYS A 13 -39.41 12.61 -53.46
N THR A 14 -40.31 13.43 -53.99
CA THR A 14 -40.73 14.72 -53.45
C THR A 14 -41.77 14.45 -52.36
N LEU A 15 -41.55 14.89 -51.12
CA LEU A 15 -42.67 15.13 -50.20
C LEU A 15 -42.48 16.47 -49.49
N LEU A 16 -43.52 17.28 -49.61
CA LEU A 16 -43.67 18.61 -49.06
C LEU A 16 -43.74 18.59 -47.52
N ALA A 17 -43.06 19.59 -46.95
CA ALA A 17 -43.31 20.32 -45.71
C ALA A 17 -44.43 19.88 -44.74
N LEU A 18 -44.06 19.79 -43.46
CA LEU A 18 -44.84 20.38 -42.37
C LEU A 18 -43.87 20.89 -41.29
N PHE A 19 -43.72 22.22 -41.19
CA PHE A 19 -43.05 22.89 -40.08
C PHE A 19 -43.98 22.87 -38.87
N ILE A 20 -43.68 22.03 -37.88
CA ILE A 20 -44.27 22.14 -36.55
C ILE A 20 -43.20 22.76 -35.65
N LEU A 21 -43.40 24.03 -35.31
CA LEU A 21 -42.70 24.74 -34.24
C LEU A 21 -43.08 24.08 -32.90
N LEU A 22 -42.22 23.20 -32.40
CA LEU A 22 -42.26 22.78 -31.01
C LEU A 22 -41.42 23.74 -30.16
N PRO A 23 -41.92 24.19 -29.00
CA PRO A 23 -41.15 25.05 -28.11
C PRO A 23 -39.95 24.26 -27.60
N PHE A 24 -38.75 24.83 -27.78
CA PHE A 24 -37.50 24.36 -27.21
C PHE A 24 -37.59 24.53 -25.69
N VAL A 25 -38.24 23.58 -25.01
CA VAL A 25 -38.13 23.44 -23.56
C VAL A 25 -36.72 22.92 -23.31
N SER A 26 -35.86 23.81 -22.83
CA SER A 26 -34.57 23.48 -22.26
C SER A 26 -34.76 22.57 -21.05
N LEU A 27 -34.92 21.27 -21.29
CA LEU A 27 -34.55 20.26 -20.31
C LEU A 27 -33.02 20.27 -20.24
N ALA A 28 -32.49 21.14 -19.38
CA ALA A 28 -31.25 20.85 -18.71
C ALA A 28 -31.52 19.62 -17.83
N SER A 29 -31.45 18.44 -18.44
CA SER A 29 -31.32 17.20 -17.70
C SER A 29 -30.01 17.30 -16.94
N SER A 30 -30.13 17.57 -15.65
CA SER A 30 -29.10 17.30 -14.65
C SER A 30 -28.71 15.83 -14.76
N LEU A 31 -27.76 15.53 -15.65
CA LEU A 31 -26.86 14.41 -15.48
C LEU A 31 -25.94 14.77 -14.31
N GLU A 32 -26.51 14.76 -13.10
CA GLU A 32 -25.74 14.34 -11.95
C GLU A 32 -25.45 12.87 -12.19
N THR A 33 -24.33 12.61 -12.89
CA THR A 33 -23.67 11.32 -12.82
C THR A 33 -23.60 10.95 -11.35
N LEU A 34 -24.30 9.88 -10.97
CA LEU A 34 -23.97 9.03 -9.84
C LEU A 34 -22.58 8.40 -10.10
N ALA A 35 -21.55 9.23 -10.22
CA ALA A 35 -20.19 8.82 -10.00
C ALA A 35 -20.09 8.67 -8.49
N GLY A 36 -20.10 7.42 -8.01
CA GLY A 36 -19.73 7.16 -6.61
C GLY A 36 -18.44 7.91 -6.31
N ALA A 37 -18.39 8.62 -5.18
CA ALA A 37 -17.22 9.41 -4.80
C ALA A 37 -15.96 8.54 -4.93
N ALA A 38 -14.96 9.04 -5.67
CA ALA A 38 -13.74 8.29 -5.93
C ALA A 38 -13.07 7.89 -4.60
N THR A 39 -12.60 6.65 -4.50
CA THR A 39 -11.89 6.21 -3.30
C THR A 39 -10.45 6.70 -3.32
N LEU A 40 -9.80 6.64 -2.16
CA LEU A 40 -8.36 6.88 -2.04
C LEU A 40 -7.58 5.93 -2.95
N LYS A 41 -7.93 4.65 -2.98
CA LYS A 41 -7.25 3.66 -3.82
C LYS A 41 -7.42 3.92 -5.32
N ASP A 42 -8.60 4.36 -5.75
CA ASP A 42 -8.85 4.71 -7.15
C ASP A 42 -8.02 5.92 -7.59
N SER A 43 -7.89 6.92 -6.70
CA SER A 43 -7.27 8.21 -7.03
C SER A 43 -5.77 8.26 -6.75
N TYR A 44 -5.30 7.55 -5.74
CA TYR A 44 -3.94 7.59 -5.20
C TYR A 44 -3.42 6.19 -4.81
N PRO A 45 -3.39 5.22 -5.76
CA PRO A 45 -3.10 3.81 -5.48
C PRO A 45 -1.74 3.57 -4.80
N ARG A 46 -0.76 4.47 -5.01
CA ARG A 46 0.61 4.35 -4.49
C ARG A 46 0.76 4.57 -2.98
N ILE A 47 -0.26 5.12 -2.33
CA ILE A 47 -0.29 5.35 -0.88
C ILE A 47 -1.44 4.59 -0.20
N ALA A 48 -2.21 3.82 -0.97
CA ALA A 48 -3.50 3.24 -0.55
C ALA A 48 -3.38 1.74 -0.21
N ASP A 49 -2.34 1.35 0.52
CA ASP A 49 -2.15 -0.02 1.01
C ASP A 49 -2.67 -0.22 2.45
N GLY A 50 -2.96 0.88 3.15
CA GLY A 50 -3.33 0.92 4.57
C GLY A 50 -4.82 0.80 4.86
N PHE A 51 -5.18 1.16 6.09
CA PHE A 51 -6.55 1.10 6.62
C PHE A 51 -7.52 2.00 5.86
N LEU A 52 -7.03 3.14 5.35
CA LEU A 52 -7.86 4.14 4.71
C LEU A 52 -8.07 3.91 3.20
N LYS A 53 -7.58 2.82 2.63
CA LYS A 53 -7.55 2.58 1.17
C LYS A 53 -8.92 2.72 0.48
N GLU A 54 -10.00 2.27 1.10
CA GLU A 54 -11.36 2.31 0.53
C GLU A 54 -12.14 3.58 0.93
N SER A 55 -11.48 4.55 1.58
CA SER A 55 -12.14 5.80 2.03
C SER A 55 -12.54 6.66 0.84
N LYS A 56 -13.71 7.29 0.92
CA LYS A 56 -14.20 8.23 -0.11
C LYS A 56 -13.48 9.57 0.00
N LEU A 57 -13.19 10.18 -1.15
CA LEU A 57 -12.61 11.52 -1.21
C LEU A 57 -13.71 12.55 -1.46
N GLU A 58 -13.86 13.50 -0.54
CA GLU A 58 -14.83 14.58 -0.66
C GLU A 58 -14.29 15.86 -0.01
N LYS A 59 -14.98 16.98 -0.24
CA LYS A 59 -14.64 18.22 0.46
C LYS A 59 -15.28 18.20 1.85
N LEU A 60 -14.46 18.29 2.90
CA LEU A 60 -14.95 18.29 4.27
C LEU A 60 -15.05 19.71 4.85
N GLU A 61 -15.64 19.82 6.04
CA GLU A 61 -15.64 21.05 6.81
C GLU A 61 -14.21 21.54 7.07
N LYS A 62 -14.00 22.85 7.05
CA LYS A 62 -12.67 23.46 7.21
C LYS A 62 -11.96 22.94 8.47
N GLY A 63 -10.78 22.37 8.27
CA GLY A 63 -9.94 21.82 9.34
C GLY A 63 -10.25 20.38 9.73
N THR A 64 -11.24 19.73 9.11
CA THR A 64 -11.49 18.29 9.22
C THR A 64 -10.72 17.54 8.15
N ILE A 65 -9.97 16.50 8.52
CA ILE A 65 -9.19 15.67 7.60
C ILE A 65 -9.90 14.35 7.32
N LEU A 66 -10.49 13.73 8.35
CA LEU A 66 -11.20 12.47 8.27
C LEU A 66 -12.54 12.59 9.00
N SER A 67 -13.59 12.07 8.40
CA SER A 67 -14.92 11.98 9.00
C SER A 67 -15.54 10.60 8.78
N SER A 68 -16.20 10.09 9.81
CA SER A 68 -17.05 8.90 9.79
C SER A 68 -18.10 9.05 10.89
N LYS A 69 -18.99 8.05 11.07
CA LYS A 69 -19.96 8.07 12.17
C LYS A 69 -19.33 7.95 13.56
N GLU A 70 -18.19 7.29 13.66
CA GLU A 70 -17.54 6.92 14.93
C GLU A 70 -16.30 7.78 15.23
N VAL A 71 -15.60 8.23 14.18
CA VAL A 71 -14.32 8.94 14.28
C VAL A 71 -14.32 10.18 13.40
N VAL A 72 -13.87 11.30 13.98
CA VAL A 72 -13.50 12.53 13.26
C VAL A 72 -12.04 12.85 13.63
N ILE A 73 -11.22 13.22 12.65
CA ILE A 73 -9.84 13.67 12.85
C ILE A 73 -9.68 15.06 12.22
N LYS A 74 -9.17 16.01 13.01
CA LYS A 74 -8.93 17.39 12.58
C LYS A 74 -7.44 17.68 12.36
N GLU A 75 -7.14 18.75 11.64
CA GLU A 75 -5.78 19.28 11.51
C GLU A 75 -5.15 19.61 12.87
N ALA A 76 -5.95 20.07 13.84
CA ALA A 76 -5.51 20.32 15.20
C ALA A 76 -5.05 19.04 15.91
N ASP A 77 -5.74 17.92 15.70
CA ASP A 77 -5.36 16.62 16.28
C ASP A 77 -3.99 16.18 15.73
N MET A 78 -3.79 16.34 14.42
CA MET A 78 -2.51 16.05 13.78
C MET A 78 -1.41 16.98 14.30
N ALA A 79 -1.69 18.27 14.44
CA ALA A 79 -0.73 19.23 14.99
C ALA A 79 -0.32 18.88 16.43
N GLU A 80 -1.26 18.44 17.26
CA GLU A 80 -0.97 17.97 18.62
C GLU A 80 -0.06 16.73 18.61
N LEU A 81 -0.34 15.74 17.75
CA LEU A 81 0.53 14.57 17.58
C LEU A 81 1.95 14.98 17.19
N LEU A 82 2.09 15.88 16.21
CA LEU A 82 3.39 16.37 15.74
C LEU A 82 4.16 17.16 16.80
N SER A 83 3.48 17.80 17.74
CA SER A 83 4.13 18.55 18.82
C SER A 83 4.92 17.67 19.79
N LYS A 84 4.60 16.37 19.84
CA LYS A 84 5.21 15.38 20.74
C LYS A 84 6.37 14.61 20.08
N ILE A 85 6.66 14.88 18.80
CA ILE A 85 7.66 14.14 18.01
C ILE A 85 9.06 14.74 18.22
N ASP A 86 10.08 13.87 18.24
CA ASP A 86 11.48 14.28 18.26
C ASP A 86 11.77 15.25 17.08
N PRO A 87 12.30 16.46 17.34
CA PRO A 87 12.66 17.41 16.29
C PRO A 87 13.53 16.83 15.17
N LYS A 88 14.36 15.81 15.45
CA LYS A 88 15.25 15.17 14.48
C LYS A 88 14.53 14.47 13.33
N VAL A 89 13.31 13.97 13.56
CA VAL A 89 12.53 13.25 12.54
C VAL A 89 11.34 14.05 12.02
N LYS A 90 11.18 15.29 12.48
CA LYS A 90 10.01 16.14 12.18
C LYS A 90 9.79 16.35 10.68
N ASP A 91 10.84 16.65 9.91
CA ASP A 91 10.74 16.81 8.44
C ASP A 91 10.28 15.53 7.76
N GLN A 92 10.82 14.38 8.17
CA GLN A 92 10.44 13.09 7.60
C GLN A 92 8.97 12.74 7.90
N ILE A 93 8.51 13.05 9.12
CA ILE A 93 7.10 12.88 9.49
C ILE A 93 6.21 13.84 8.70
N GLN A 94 6.61 15.11 8.51
CA GLN A 94 5.84 16.08 7.74
C GLN A 94 5.65 15.64 6.29
N LYS A 95 6.63 14.94 5.71
CA LYS A 95 6.48 14.30 4.38
C LYS A 95 5.63 13.02 4.39
N SER A 96 5.36 12.48 5.57
CA SER A 96 4.66 11.21 5.77
C SER A 96 3.33 11.36 6.49
N LEU A 97 2.74 12.57 6.54
CA LEU A 97 1.53 12.86 7.31
C LEU A 97 0.34 11.98 6.92
N PHE A 98 0.25 11.56 5.67
CA PHE A 98 -0.77 10.62 5.24
C PHE A 98 -0.66 9.28 6.01
N PHE A 99 0.54 8.75 6.20
CA PHE A 99 0.76 7.50 6.97
C PHE A 99 0.49 7.69 8.45
N VAL A 100 0.80 8.87 8.99
CA VAL A 100 0.43 9.22 10.37
C VAL A 100 -1.09 9.26 10.54
N LEU A 101 -1.82 9.82 9.57
CA LEU A 101 -3.28 9.83 9.55
C LEU A 101 -3.83 8.41 9.49
N ASP A 102 -3.31 7.55 8.61
CA ASP A 102 -3.74 6.14 8.47
C ASP A 102 -3.53 5.38 9.79
N HIS A 103 -2.37 5.54 10.43
CA HIS A 103 -2.09 4.97 11.75
C HIS A 103 -3.02 5.50 12.84
N GLU A 104 -3.24 6.81 12.91
CA GLU A 104 -4.11 7.42 13.93
C GLU A 104 -5.57 7.02 13.74
N ALA A 105 -6.05 6.96 12.50
CA ALA A 105 -7.38 6.45 12.19
C ALA A 105 -7.52 5.00 12.62
N THR A 106 -6.58 4.14 12.21
CA THR A 106 -6.53 2.73 12.60
C THR A 106 -6.60 2.58 14.12
N ARG A 107 -5.78 3.35 14.86
CA ARG A 107 -5.75 3.35 16.32
C ARG A 107 -7.09 3.75 16.92
N ARG A 108 -7.71 4.85 16.48
CA ARG A 108 -9.02 5.31 17.00
C ARG A 108 -10.11 4.27 16.79
N PHE A 109 -10.19 3.66 15.60
CA PHE A 109 -11.16 2.59 15.33
C PHE A 109 -10.88 1.33 16.15
N LEU A 110 -9.61 0.95 16.33
CA LEU A 110 -9.22 -0.16 17.19
C LEU A 110 -9.60 0.07 18.65
N VAL A 111 -9.39 1.26 19.20
CA VAL A 111 -9.80 1.60 20.58
C VAL A 111 -11.30 1.45 20.76
N ILE A 112 -12.09 1.95 19.81
CA ILE A 112 -13.56 1.83 19.85
C ILE A 112 -13.97 0.36 19.85
N GLU A 113 -13.40 -0.45 18.95
CA GLU A 113 -13.75 -1.86 18.84
C GLU A 113 -13.27 -2.67 20.06
N ALA A 114 -12.05 -2.43 20.55
CA ALA A 114 -11.47 -3.13 21.68
C ALA A 114 -12.22 -2.89 23.01
N ARG A 115 -12.91 -1.75 23.11
CA ARG A 115 -13.73 -1.37 24.26
C ARG A 115 -15.19 -1.82 24.13
N LYS A 116 -15.65 -2.32 22.98
CA LYS A 116 -17.00 -2.89 22.85
C LYS A 116 -17.13 -4.10 23.77
N GLY A 117 -18.07 -4.03 24.71
CA GLY A 117 -18.37 -5.13 25.63
C GLY A 117 -17.38 -5.28 26.80
N SER A 118 -16.36 -4.42 26.94
CA SER A 118 -15.51 -4.41 28.14
C SER A 118 -16.06 -3.43 29.19
N ALA A 119 -16.48 -3.95 30.34
CA ALA A 119 -16.94 -3.13 31.48
C ALA A 119 -15.79 -2.52 32.31
N GLN A 120 -14.53 -2.82 31.99
CA GLN A 120 -13.37 -2.34 32.75
C GLN A 120 -12.88 -0.99 32.21
N SER A 121 -13.16 0.06 32.98
CA SER A 121 -12.82 1.46 32.67
C SER A 121 -11.38 1.86 33.02
N SER A 122 -10.53 0.95 33.51
CA SER A 122 -9.16 1.23 33.97
C SER A 122 -8.04 0.77 33.05
N GLU A 123 -8.34 0.00 32.00
CA GLU A 123 -7.35 -0.51 31.05
C GLU A 123 -6.88 0.62 30.10
N SER A 124 -5.57 0.70 29.85
CA SER A 124 -5.02 1.65 28.88
C SER A 124 -5.46 1.32 27.45
N GLU A 125 -5.39 2.31 26.54
CA GLU A 125 -5.76 2.08 25.13
C GLU A 125 -4.91 0.99 24.48
N ASP A 126 -3.61 0.96 24.76
CA ASP A 126 -2.68 -0.02 24.20
C ASP A 126 -2.96 -1.44 24.71
N GLU A 127 -3.28 -1.58 26.00
CA GLU A 127 -3.66 -2.87 26.58
C GLU A 127 -4.97 -3.39 25.97
N ALA A 128 -5.97 -2.52 25.83
CA ALA A 128 -7.24 -2.88 25.21
C ALA A 128 -7.05 -3.35 23.76
N ILE A 129 -6.28 -2.60 22.97
CA ILE A 129 -5.96 -2.96 21.57
C ILE A 129 -5.22 -4.30 21.54
N LYS A 130 -4.18 -4.47 22.38
CA LYS A 130 -3.40 -5.71 22.43
C LYS A 130 -4.26 -6.92 22.79
N ARG A 131 -5.12 -6.80 23.79
CA ARG A 131 -6.09 -7.84 24.20
C ARG A 131 -7.01 -8.19 23.04
N TYR A 132 -7.61 -7.18 22.41
CA TYR A 132 -8.50 -7.36 21.26
C TYR A 132 -7.81 -8.12 20.11
N LEU A 133 -6.63 -7.67 19.69
CA LEU A 133 -5.90 -8.28 18.57
C LEU A 133 -5.37 -9.67 18.91
N THR A 134 -4.90 -9.91 20.14
CA THR A 134 -4.47 -11.24 20.59
C THR A 134 -5.63 -12.22 20.52
N GLY A 135 -6.81 -11.84 21.03
CA GLY A 135 -8.01 -12.67 20.98
C GLY A 135 -8.47 -13.01 19.56
N LYS A 136 -8.17 -12.17 18.54
CA LYS A 136 -8.48 -12.48 17.13
C LYS A 136 -7.64 -13.61 16.54
N ALA A 137 -6.45 -13.85 17.08
CA ALA A 137 -5.48 -14.77 16.51
C ALA A 137 -5.10 -15.92 17.45
N GLU A 138 -5.59 -15.93 18.70
CA GLU A 138 -5.20 -16.88 19.74
C GLU A 138 -5.34 -18.35 19.33
N SER A 139 -6.42 -18.69 18.62
CA SER A 139 -6.69 -20.06 18.17
C SER A 139 -6.05 -20.43 16.83
N VAL A 140 -5.34 -19.51 16.18
CA VAL A 140 -4.79 -19.72 14.84
C VAL A 140 -3.50 -20.53 14.91
N THR A 141 -3.51 -21.69 14.25
CA THR A 141 -2.37 -22.61 14.11
C THR A 141 -2.22 -23.07 12.67
N ALA A 142 -1.00 -23.45 12.30
CA ALA A 142 -0.73 -24.20 11.08
C ALA A 142 -1.35 -25.60 11.18
N SER A 143 -1.88 -26.11 10.06
CA SER A 143 -2.37 -27.48 9.91
C SER A 143 -1.22 -28.43 9.60
N ASP A 144 -1.45 -29.73 9.83
CA ASP A 144 -0.45 -30.76 9.57
C ASP A 144 -0.07 -30.81 8.08
N GLU A 145 -1.00 -30.51 7.18
CA GLU A 145 -0.79 -30.43 5.74
C GLU A 145 0.14 -29.25 5.38
N GLU A 146 -0.07 -28.09 5.98
CA GLU A 146 0.79 -26.91 5.77
C GLU A 146 2.21 -27.16 6.27
N ILE A 147 2.35 -27.80 7.43
CA ILE A 147 3.65 -28.14 8.03
C ILE A 147 4.41 -29.12 7.14
N LYS A 148 3.75 -30.19 6.66
CA LYS A 148 4.35 -31.17 5.74
C LYS A 148 4.74 -30.53 4.42
N LYS A 149 3.86 -29.72 3.84
CA LYS A 149 4.13 -29.03 2.57
C LYS A 149 5.35 -28.10 2.69
N PHE A 150 5.41 -27.29 3.75
CA PHE A 150 6.55 -26.41 3.98
C PHE A 150 7.86 -27.19 4.11
N TYR A 151 7.87 -28.29 4.85
CA TYR A 151 9.06 -29.14 4.95
C TYR A 151 9.52 -29.65 3.59
N GLU A 152 8.61 -30.20 2.79
CA GLU A 152 8.89 -30.73 1.45
C GLU A 152 9.47 -29.67 0.51
N GLU A 153 8.92 -28.45 0.53
CA GLU A 153 9.36 -27.34 -0.31
C GLU A 153 10.70 -26.73 0.14
N ASN A 154 11.13 -26.98 1.39
CA ASN A 154 12.30 -26.32 1.98
C ASN A 154 13.39 -27.28 2.48
N LYS A 155 13.35 -28.57 2.11
CA LYS A 155 14.32 -29.60 2.55
C LYS A 155 15.78 -29.17 2.45
N GLY A 156 16.15 -28.51 1.35
CA GLY A 156 17.52 -28.03 1.13
C GLY A 156 17.96 -26.96 2.14
N ALA A 157 17.05 -26.11 2.59
CA ALA A 157 17.32 -25.04 3.55
C ALA A 157 17.36 -25.56 5.01
N LEU A 158 16.76 -26.72 5.28
CA LEU A 158 16.68 -27.32 6.62
C LEU A 158 17.92 -28.14 7.01
N GLY A 159 19.01 -28.07 6.22
CA GLY A 159 20.30 -28.65 6.58
C GLY A 159 20.31 -30.18 6.75
N GLY A 160 19.36 -30.88 6.14
CA GLY A 160 19.24 -32.35 6.21
C GLY A 160 18.53 -32.90 7.44
N ALA A 161 17.91 -32.06 8.28
CA ALA A 161 17.09 -32.50 9.40
C ALA A 161 15.83 -33.27 8.92
N SER A 162 15.43 -34.31 9.64
CA SER A 162 14.22 -35.09 9.35
C SER A 162 12.96 -34.30 9.71
N PHE A 163 11.83 -34.65 9.09
CA PHE A 163 10.55 -34.01 9.37
C PHE A 163 10.21 -34.06 10.86
N GLU A 164 10.46 -35.20 11.52
CA GLU A 164 10.18 -35.41 12.93
C GLU A 164 10.97 -34.46 13.83
N GLN A 165 12.19 -34.10 13.42
CA GLN A 165 13.08 -33.20 14.16
C GLN A 165 12.60 -31.75 14.08
N VAL A 166 12.03 -31.32 12.94
CA VAL A 166 11.72 -29.90 12.69
C VAL A 166 10.24 -29.56 12.66
N GLN A 167 9.33 -30.54 12.66
CA GLN A 167 7.88 -30.29 12.54
C GLN A 167 7.34 -29.32 13.60
N GLY A 168 7.87 -29.33 14.81
CA GLY A 168 7.46 -28.43 15.89
C GLY A 168 7.89 -26.97 15.64
N GLU A 169 9.11 -26.77 15.15
CA GLU A 169 9.62 -25.45 14.79
C GLU A 169 8.88 -24.88 13.58
N ILE A 170 8.65 -25.71 12.55
CA ILE A 170 7.85 -25.35 11.38
C ILE A 170 6.43 -24.97 11.82
N LYS A 171 5.80 -25.76 12.68
CA LYS A 171 4.46 -25.46 13.22
C LYS A 171 4.45 -24.10 13.89
N ASN A 172 5.41 -23.82 14.77
CA ASN A 172 5.47 -22.55 15.49
C ASN A 172 5.66 -21.37 14.53
N TYR A 173 6.60 -21.50 13.58
CA TYR A 173 6.87 -20.48 12.57
C TYR A 173 5.65 -20.17 11.71
N LEU A 174 5.05 -21.20 11.10
CA LEU A 174 3.87 -21.04 10.24
C LEU A 174 2.66 -20.53 11.02
N SER A 175 2.45 -21.01 12.25
CA SER A 175 1.36 -20.51 13.11
C SER A 175 1.53 -19.04 13.43
N GLU A 176 2.76 -18.60 13.66
CA GLU A 176 3.05 -17.19 13.92
C GLU A 176 2.78 -16.32 12.68
N LEU A 177 3.19 -16.75 11.48
CA LEU A 177 2.86 -16.04 10.24
C LEU A 177 1.34 -15.94 10.04
N LYS A 178 0.60 -17.03 10.26
CA LYS A 178 -0.87 -17.05 10.13
C LYS A 178 -1.55 -16.14 11.16
N ARG A 179 -1.05 -16.10 12.39
CA ARG A 179 -1.54 -15.18 13.42
C ARG A 179 -1.35 -13.73 13.01
N GLN A 180 -0.16 -13.38 12.51
CA GLN A 180 0.14 -12.04 12.03
C GLN A 180 -0.77 -11.64 10.85
N GLU A 181 -0.97 -12.53 9.88
CA GLU A 181 -1.89 -12.29 8.76
C GLU A 181 -3.33 -12.12 9.26
N THR A 182 -3.76 -12.93 10.23
CA THR A 182 -5.10 -12.84 10.83
C THR A 182 -5.30 -11.50 11.53
N VAL A 183 -4.33 -11.05 12.34
CA VAL A 183 -4.35 -9.74 12.98
C VAL A 183 -4.42 -8.63 11.93
N GLN A 184 -3.59 -8.69 10.88
CA GLN A 184 -3.59 -7.68 9.82
C GLN A 184 -4.95 -7.60 9.10
N LYS A 185 -5.52 -8.75 8.72
CA LYS A 185 -6.86 -8.82 8.12
C LYS A 185 -7.93 -8.28 9.05
N ALA A 186 -7.87 -8.61 10.33
CA ALA A 186 -8.81 -8.09 11.33
C ALA A 186 -8.72 -6.56 11.43
N VAL A 187 -7.51 -5.99 11.49
CA VAL A 187 -7.29 -4.53 11.54
C VAL A 187 -7.86 -3.86 10.29
N LEU A 188 -7.49 -4.32 9.09
CA LEU A 188 -7.95 -3.72 7.83
C LEU A 188 -9.47 -3.87 7.64
N GLY A 189 -10.03 -5.00 8.05
CA GLY A 189 -11.47 -5.26 7.99
C GLY A 189 -12.30 -4.33 8.88
N LEU A 190 -11.71 -3.66 9.88
CA LEU A 190 -12.44 -2.69 10.72
C LEU A 190 -12.92 -1.46 9.94
N ALA A 191 -12.32 -1.15 8.78
CA ALA A 191 -12.76 -0.05 7.93
C ALA A 191 -14.07 -0.38 7.18
N GLU A 192 -14.39 -1.66 7.01
CA GLU A 192 -15.56 -2.10 6.25
C GLU A 192 -16.86 -1.59 6.89
N GLY A 193 -17.72 -0.97 6.08
CA GLY A 193 -18.99 -0.41 6.54
C GLY A 193 -18.90 0.85 7.40
N LYS A 194 -17.71 1.43 7.61
CA LYS A 194 -17.52 2.64 8.44
C LYS A 194 -17.82 3.96 7.74
N ASP A 195 -17.99 3.95 6.41
CA ASP A 195 -18.23 5.13 5.58
C ASP A 195 -17.21 6.26 5.87
N ILE A 196 -15.93 5.90 5.80
CA ILE A 196 -14.81 6.82 6.06
C ILE A 196 -14.66 7.76 4.87
N ARG A 197 -14.61 9.06 5.17
CA ARG A 197 -14.48 10.16 4.21
C ARG A 197 -13.23 10.97 4.54
N LEU A 198 -12.43 11.29 3.54
CA LEU A 198 -11.20 12.07 3.65
C LEU A 198 -11.34 13.39 2.91
N ASP A 199 -10.77 14.45 3.47
CA ASP A 199 -10.71 15.75 2.80
C ASP A 199 -9.83 15.67 1.54
N ALA A 200 -10.45 15.88 0.38
CA ALA A 200 -9.80 15.70 -0.91
C ALA A 200 -8.62 16.68 -1.13
N ASP A 201 -8.75 17.93 -0.64
CA ASP A 201 -7.70 18.94 -0.78
C ASP A 201 -6.49 18.60 0.11
N TRP A 202 -6.75 18.15 1.35
CA TRP A 202 -5.72 17.68 2.26
C TRP A 202 -5.00 16.44 1.72
N VAL A 203 -5.73 15.44 1.21
CA VAL A 203 -5.14 14.24 0.61
C VAL A 203 -4.28 14.60 -0.58
N LYS A 204 -4.77 15.44 -1.50
CA LYS A 204 -4.01 15.88 -2.68
C LYS A 204 -2.68 16.55 -2.30
N LYS A 205 -2.72 17.45 -1.33
CA LYS A 205 -1.51 18.15 -0.83
C LYS A 205 -0.50 17.16 -0.24
N ASN A 206 -0.96 16.25 0.62
CA ASN A 206 -0.06 15.33 1.34
C ASN A 206 0.40 14.16 0.47
N TYR A 207 -0.35 13.79 -0.57
CA TYR A 207 0.07 12.80 -1.56
C TYR A 207 1.36 13.23 -2.25
N ALA A 208 1.45 14.48 -2.70
CA ALA A 208 2.64 15.01 -3.37
C ALA A 208 3.90 14.88 -2.49
N LEU A 209 3.76 15.12 -1.19
CA LEU A 209 4.85 14.96 -0.22
C LEU A 209 5.18 13.47 0.03
N ALA A 210 4.15 12.64 0.12
CA ALA A 210 4.29 11.22 0.39
C ALA A 210 5.02 10.47 -0.73
N ILE A 211 4.90 10.91 -1.99
CA ILE A 211 5.59 10.27 -3.12
C ILE A 211 6.96 10.87 -3.43
N ASP A 212 7.31 12.02 -2.84
CA ASP A 212 8.60 12.67 -3.03
C ASP A 212 9.69 12.01 -2.20
N ASN A 213 10.09 10.80 -2.62
CA ASN A 213 11.19 10.06 -2.01
C ASN A 213 11.80 9.03 -2.98
N PRO A 214 13.03 8.53 -2.72
CA PRO A 214 13.73 7.65 -3.66
C PRO A 214 13.00 6.35 -3.98
N VAL A 215 12.30 5.76 -3.00
CA VAL A 215 11.61 4.48 -3.18
C VAL A 215 10.39 4.65 -4.07
N GLU A 216 9.58 5.67 -3.78
CA GLU A 216 8.41 6.03 -4.58
C GLU A 216 8.82 6.50 -5.99
N ASN A 217 9.88 7.28 -6.14
CA ASN A 217 10.37 7.68 -7.45
C ASN A 217 10.74 6.47 -8.32
N ALA A 218 11.38 5.45 -7.74
CA ALA A 218 11.68 4.21 -8.45
C ALA A 218 10.40 3.42 -8.79
N ARG A 219 9.50 3.21 -7.82
CA ARG A 219 8.21 2.52 -8.04
C ARG A 219 7.34 3.19 -9.12
N GLY A 220 7.42 4.51 -9.24
CA GLY A 220 6.65 5.30 -10.20
C GLY A 220 7.29 5.49 -11.57
N ALA A 221 8.48 4.94 -11.81
CA ALA A 221 9.25 5.19 -13.03
C ALA A 221 8.77 4.41 -14.28
N GLY A 222 7.80 3.50 -14.12
CA GLY A 222 7.27 2.69 -15.23
C GLY A 222 8.20 1.54 -15.67
N ILE A 223 9.28 1.29 -14.92
CA ILE A 223 10.17 0.13 -15.09
C ILE A 223 10.33 -0.60 -13.76
N PRO A 224 10.66 -1.91 -13.77
CA PRO A 224 10.91 -2.65 -12.55
C PRO A 224 11.96 -1.99 -11.65
N SER A 225 11.83 -2.17 -10.34
CA SER A 225 12.71 -1.58 -9.35
C SER A 225 13.13 -2.59 -8.29
N MET A 226 14.39 -2.53 -7.87
CA MET A 226 14.92 -3.20 -6.69
C MET A 226 15.36 -2.14 -5.70
N VAL A 227 14.90 -2.26 -4.46
CA VAL A 227 15.20 -1.32 -3.38
C VAL A 227 15.89 -2.09 -2.25
N GLU A 228 17.14 -1.76 -2.00
CA GLU A 228 17.90 -2.20 -0.83
C GLU A 228 17.62 -1.25 0.33
N PHE A 229 17.05 -1.77 1.40
CA PHE A 229 16.98 -1.09 2.69
C PHE A 229 18.13 -1.56 3.57
N GLY A 230 19.08 -0.68 3.85
CA GLY A 230 20.28 -1.04 4.61
C GLY A 230 20.88 0.13 5.37
N ALA A 231 22.09 -0.04 5.87
CA ALA A 231 22.86 1.00 6.53
C ALA A 231 24.36 0.77 6.31
N SER A 232 25.15 1.83 6.40
CA SER A 232 26.61 1.77 6.37
C SER A 232 27.15 1.17 7.67
N GLY A 233 28.19 0.33 7.61
CA GLY A 233 28.77 -0.32 8.79
C GLY A 233 27.95 -1.51 9.30
N CYS A 234 26.92 -1.91 8.56
CA CYS A 234 26.23 -3.18 8.69
C CYS A 234 26.92 -4.19 7.75
N LYS A 235 27.68 -5.15 8.29
CA LYS A 235 28.49 -6.07 7.48
C LYS A 235 27.69 -6.77 6.35
N PRO A 236 26.49 -7.35 6.59
CA PRO A 236 25.70 -7.92 5.50
C PRO A 236 25.24 -6.89 4.46
N CYS A 237 24.96 -5.65 4.88
CA CYS A 237 24.59 -4.55 3.99
C CYS A 237 25.79 -4.10 3.13
N ASP A 238 26.98 -4.02 3.73
CA ASP A 238 28.22 -3.66 3.04
C ASP A 238 28.58 -4.71 1.97
N MET A 239 28.27 -5.99 2.22
CA MET A 239 28.41 -7.08 1.23
C MET A 239 27.43 -6.93 0.04
N MET A 240 26.27 -6.32 0.24
CA MET A 240 25.31 -6.06 -0.84
C MET A 240 25.77 -4.91 -1.76
N GLN A 241 26.47 -3.90 -1.25
CA GLN A 241 26.89 -2.73 -2.05
C GLN A 241 27.58 -3.06 -3.38
N PRO A 242 28.60 -3.94 -3.46
CA PRO A 242 29.22 -4.30 -4.74
C PRO A 242 28.25 -5.05 -5.66
N ILE A 243 27.29 -5.80 -5.12
CA ILE A 243 26.26 -6.50 -5.92
C ILE A 243 25.32 -5.45 -6.54
N LEU A 244 24.83 -4.49 -5.76
CA LEU A 244 23.96 -3.41 -6.25
C LEU A 244 24.63 -2.62 -7.37
N GLU A 245 25.92 -2.33 -7.25
CA GLU A 245 26.68 -1.61 -8.27
C GLU A 245 26.81 -2.39 -9.58
N LYS A 246 27.03 -3.71 -9.51
CA LYS A 246 27.02 -4.56 -10.70
C LYS A 246 25.64 -4.61 -11.34
N LEU A 247 24.58 -4.74 -10.54
CA LEU A 247 23.20 -4.78 -11.04
C LEU A 247 22.81 -3.47 -11.74
N ARG A 248 23.20 -2.30 -11.18
CA ARG A 248 23.01 -0.99 -11.82
C ARG A 248 23.62 -0.94 -13.22
N LYS A 249 24.85 -1.43 -13.37
CA LYS A 249 25.55 -1.45 -14.66
C LYS A 249 24.97 -2.47 -15.63
N LYS A 250 24.68 -3.68 -15.15
CA LYS A 250 24.20 -4.79 -15.99
C LYS A 250 22.80 -4.53 -16.55
N TYR A 251 21.93 -3.90 -15.76
CA TYR A 251 20.52 -3.69 -16.09
C TYR A 251 20.17 -2.21 -16.28
N GLU A 252 21.14 -1.39 -16.69
CA GLU A 252 20.92 0.03 -16.99
C GLU A 252 19.73 0.22 -17.96
N GLY A 253 18.82 1.12 -17.60
CA GLY A 253 17.59 1.39 -18.36
C GLY A 253 16.52 0.29 -18.30
N LYS A 254 16.80 -0.87 -17.69
CA LYS A 254 15.87 -1.99 -17.54
C LYS A 254 15.40 -2.21 -16.10
N LEU A 255 16.21 -1.83 -15.11
CA LEU A 255 15.94 -1.99 -13.69
C LEU A 255 16.43 -0.75 -12.93
N ASN A 256 15.57 -0.15 -12.11
CA ASN A 256 16.01 0.81 -11.10
C ASN A 256 16.61 0.05 -9.91
N VAL A 257 17.81 0.41 -9.46
CA VAL A 257 18.41 -0.18 -8.25
C VAL A 257 18.72 0.93 -7.24
N VAL A 258 17.87 1.02 -6.21
CA VAL A 258 17.91 2.06 -5.18
C VAL A 258 18.49 1.51 -3.89
N PHE A 259 19.36 2.28 -3.25
CA PHE A 259 19.77 2.04 -1.87
C PHE A 259 19.12 3.09 -0.96
N LEU A 260 18.45 2.64 0.10
CA LEU A 260 17.88 3.49 1.14
C LEU A 260 18.60 3.25 2.47
N HIS A 261 19.28 4.27 2.98
CA HIS A 261 19.90 4.23 4.29
C HIS A 261 18.85 4.42 5.40
N VAL A 262 18.44 3.34 6.07
CA VAL A 262 17.33 3.37 7.03
C VAL A 262 17.65 4.14 8.31
N GLY A 263 18.93 4.29 8.66
CA GLY A 263 19.34 5.12 9.80
C GLY A 263 19.16 6.62 9.56
N GLU A 264 19.18 7.04 8.29
CA GLU A 264 18.98 8.44 7.87
C GLU A 264 17.52 8.69 7.49
N GLN A 265 16.86 7.70 6.90
CA GLN A 265 15.48 7.75 6.42
C GLN A 265 14.57 6.87 7.29
N GLN A 266 14.59 7.12 8.60
CA GLN A 266 13.95 6.28 9.61
C GLN A 266 12.43 6.12 9.37
N ILE A 267 11.74 7.23 9.08
CA ILE A 267 10.29 7.20 8.86
C ILE A 267 9.93 6.49 7.56
N LEU A 268 10.74 6.71 6.52
CA LEU A 268 10.53 6.04 5.24
C LEU A 268 10.80 4.53 5.36
N GLY A 269 11.85 4.12 6.08
CA GLY A 269 12.10 2.71 6.40
C GLY A 269 10.93 2.08 7.18
N ALA A 270 10.42 2.77 8.20
CA ALA A 270 9.26 2.32 8.96
C ALA A 270 8.01 2.17 8.08
N ARG A 271 7.76 3.09 7.14
CA ARG A 271 6.65 3.01 6.17
C ARG A 271 6.69 1.74 5.33
N TYR A 272 7.88 1.25 4.94
CA TYR A 272 8.03 -0.02 4.20
C TYR A 272 8.19 -1.25 5.10
N GLY A 273 7.87 -1.11 6.40
CA GLY A 273 7.88 -2.21 7.37
C GLY A 273 9.29 -2.72 7.71
N ILE A 274 10.33 -1.91 7.52
CA ILE A 274 11.71 -2.34 7.73
C ILE A 274 12.02 -2.37 9.24
N ARG A 275 12.10 -3.57 9.79
CA ARG A 275 12.41 -3.85 11.21
C ARG A 275 13.78 -4.48 11.42
N THR A 276 14.36 -5.01 10.36
CA THR A 276 15.70 -5.58 10.31
C THR A 276 16.33 -5.20 8.98
N ILE A 277 17.66 -5.29 8.89
CA ILE A 277 18.41 -4.99 7.67
C ILE A 277 19.50 -6.05 7.44
N PRO A 278 19.89 -6.28 6.17
CA PRO A 278 19.33 -5.67 4.96
C PRO A 278 18.00 -6.29 4.52
N VAL A 279 17.23 -5.55 3.73
CA VAL A 279 16.00 -6.03 3.07
C VAL A 279 16.01 -5.60 1.62
N GLN A 280 15.74 -6.54 0.71
CA GLN A 280 15.61 -6.29 -0.73
C GLN A 280 14.15 -6.38 -1.11
N ALA A 281 13.53 -5.28 -1.53
CA ALA A 281 12.18 -5.27 -2.07
C ALA A 281 12.21 -5.07 -3.59
N PHE A 282 11.49 -5.91 -4.32
CA PHE A 282 11.38 -5.89 -5.76
C PHE A 282 9.98 -5.44 -6.15
N TYR A 283 9.90 -4.46 -7.04
CA TYR A 283 8.66 -3.89 -7.55
C TYR A 283 8.57 -4.10 -9.06
N ASP A 284 7.39 -4.49 -9.54
CA ASP A 284 7.11 -4.56 -10.97
C ASP A 284 7.02 -3.15 -11.60
N LYS A 285 6.82 -3.08 -12.91
CA LYS A 285 6.72 -1.83 -13.67
C LYS A 285 5.54 -0.93 -13.23
N ASP A 286 4.55 -1.50 -12.55
CA ASP A 286 3.36 -0.80 -12.05
C ASP A 286 3.57 -0.38 -10.58
N GLY A 287 4.76 -0.62 -10.01
CA GLY A 287 5.13 -0.25 -8.66
C GLY A 287 4.58 -1.18 -7.59
N LYS A 288 4.03 -2.34 -7.96
CA LYS A 288 3.53 -3.35 -7.01
C LYS A 288 4.68 -4.24 -6.55
N GLU A 289 4.73 -4.53 -5.25
CA GLU A 289 5.75 -5.41 -4.69
C GLU A 289 5.57 -6.84 -5.24
N PHE A 290 6.62 -7.34 -5.88
CA PHE A 290 6.68 -8.66 -6.49
C PHE A 290 7.37 -9.68 -5.58
N HIS A 291 8.44 -9.25 -4.90
CA HIS A 291 9.24 -10.11 -4.03
C HIS A 291 9.91 -9.29 -2.94
N ARG A 292 10.14 -9.93 -1.79
CA ARG A 292 10.89 -9.37 -0.67
C ARG A 292 11.80 -10.42 -0.08
N HIS A 293 13.03 -10.03 0.19
CA HIS A 293 14.03 -10.85 0.87
C HIS A 293 14.58 -10.11 2.09
N VAL A 294 14.93 -10.86 3.14
CA VAL A 294 15.51 -10.35 4.39
C VAL A 294 16.85 -11.03 4.62
N GLY A 295 17.91 -10.23 4.85
CA GLY A 295 19.28 -10.71 5.03
C GLY A 295 20.13 -10.55 3.77
N TYR A 296 21.36 -11.06 3.82
CA TYR A 296 22.28 -11.04 2.68
C TYR A 296 21.70 -11.84 1.52
N TYR A 297 21.74 -11.28 0.31
CA TYR A 297 21.18 -11.91 -0.88
C TYR A 297 22.24 -12.07 -1.98
N PRO A 298 22.73 -13.31 -2.25
CA PRO A 298 23.72 -13.54 -3.29
C PRO A 298 23.25 -13.03 -4.67
N GLU A 299 24.18 -12.53 -5.46
CA GLU A 299 23.93 -11.99 -6.81
C GLU A 299 23.14 -12.99 -7.67
N ALA A 300 23.53 -14.27 -7.68
CA ALA A 300 22.86 -15.31 -8.46
C ALA A 300 21.38 -15.49 -8.09
N ASP A 301 21.03 -15.40 -6.81
CA ASP A 301 19.66 -15.56 -6.36
C ASP A 301 18.81 -14.32 -6.68
N VAL A 302 19.42 -13.12 -6.60
CA VAL A 302 18.80 -11.89 -7.10
C VAL A 302 18.47 -12.03 -8.60
N GLU A 303 19.39 -12.55 -9.41
CA GLU A 303 19.16 -12.75 -10.84
C GLU A 303 18.03 -13.74 -11.15
N VAL A 304 17.82 -14.75 -10.30
CA VAL A 304 16.66 -15.65 -10.41
C VAL A 304 15.35 -14.86 -10.26
N ILE A 305 15.27 -13.93 -9.31
CA ILE A 305 14.08 -13.08 -9.12
C ILE A 305 13.90 -12.13 -10.29
N LEU A 306 14.97 -11.47 -10.75
CA LEU A 306 14.91 -10.56 -11.90
C LEU A 306 14.43 -11.30 -13.17
N SER A 307 14.91 -12.53 -13.39
CA SER A 307 14.46 -13.38 -14.49
C SER A 307 12.96 -13.73 -14.38
N LYS A 308 12.46 -14.04 -13.17
CA LYS A 308 11.01 -14.25 -12.92
C LYS A 308 10.18 -13.00 -13.19
N MET A 309 10.76 -11.81 -13.00
CA MET A 309 10.13 -10.53 -13.36
C MET A 309 10.23 -10.20 -14.86
N GLY A 310 10.85 -11.07 -15.66
CA GLY A 310 11.02 -10.89 -17.11
C GLY A 310 12.21 -10.00 -17.49
N ILE A 311 13.11 -9.70 -16.56
CA ILE A 311 14.30 -8.87 -16.78
C ILE A 311 15.43 -9.79 -17.25
N LYS A 312 16.00 -9.49 -18.42
CA LYS A 312 17.08 -10.25 -19.06
C LYS A 312 18.24 -9.35 -19.45
#